data_AF-A0A3P7P7D3-F1
#
_entry.id   AF-A0A3P7P7D3-F1
#
_cell.length_a   1.000
_cell.length_b   1.000
_cell.length_c   1.000
_cell.angle_alpha   90.00
_cell.angle_beta   90.00
_cell.angle_gamma   90.00
#
_symmetry.space_group_name_H-M   'P 1'
#
loop_
_entity.id
_entity.type
_entity.pdbx_description
1 polymer ?
#
loop_
_entity_poly.entity_id
_entity_poly.type
_entity_poly.pdbx_seq_one_letter_code
_entity_poly.pdbx_strand_id
1 'polypeptide(L)'
;MGLHGLLPPAILTQNEQVQSVLTNLYQLDDDLGRYNTMMSLQDRNEKLFYKTVTSHLEYTLPLIYTPTVGKACLNYGMILRRPRGVYITHHDKGHVRSILRNWPEKYVKAVVLTDGERILGLGDLGAHGMGIPIGKLVLYTALGGVHPRFCLPMTIDVGTNNAELLEVNSPRLLWCSISH
;
A
#
# COMPACT_ATOMS: atom_id res chain seq x y z
N MET A 1 -26.53 14.63 5.52
CA MET A 1 -25.42 13.92 6.20
C MET A 1 -25.31 14.54 7.59
N GLY A 2 -25.71 13.85 8.66
CA GLY A 2 -25.76 14.38 10.04
C GLY A 2 -24.37 14.55 10.67
N LEU A 3 -23.57 15.47 10.13
CA LEU A 3 -22.16 15.69 10.53
C LEU A 3 -21.98 16.87 11.49
N HIS A 4 -23.03 17.67 11.73
CA HIS A 4 -22.97 18.80 12.65
C HIS A 4 -22.66 18.32 14.07
N GLY A 5 -21.67 18.93 14.72
CA GLY A 5 -21.17 18.51 16.04
C GLY A 5 -20.18 17.34 16.04
N LEU A 6 -19.95 16.68 14.91
CA LEU A 6 -18.95 15.60 14.78
C LEU A 6 -17.62 16.06 14.17
N LEU A 7 -17.57 17.29 13.68
CA LEU A 7 -16.39 17.91 13.08
C LEU A 7 -16.13 19.28 13.73
N PRO A 8 -14.87 19.72 13.81
CA PRO A 8 -14.56 21.10 14.15
C PRO A 8 -15.31 22.08 13.23
N PRO A 9 -15.66 23.30 13.71
CA PRO A 9 -16.44 24.25 12.93
C PRO A 9 -15.67 24.86 11.74
N ALA A 10 -14.34 24.76 11.74
CA ALA A 10 -13.50 25.27 10.66
C ALA A 10 -13.71 24.45 9.38
N ILE A 11 -14.03 25.15 8.28
CA ILE A 11 -14.15 24.57 6.94
C ILE A 11 -12.85 24.85 6.21
N LEU A 12 -12.10 23.80 5.89
CA LEU A 12 -10.85 23.89 5.13
C LEU A 12 -11.08 23.51 3.67
N THR A 13 -10.51 24.30 2.77
CA THR A 13 -10.36 23.95 1.36
C THR A 13 -9.40 22.77 1.21
N GLN A 14 -9.48 22.08 0.07
CA GLN A 14 -8.60 20.96 -0.20
C GLN A 14 -7.11 21.37 -0.24
N ASN A 15 -6.80 22.59 -0.69
CA ASN A 15 -5.43 23.09 -0.72
C ASN A 15 -4.91 23.37 0.71
N GLU A 16 -5.72 23.91 1.61
CA GLU A 16 -5.33 24.07 3.02
C GLU A 16 -5.09 22.72 3.69
N GLN A 17 -5.92 21.72 3.40
CA GLN A 17 -5.71 20.35 3.88
C GLN A 17 -4.40 19.75 3.36
N VAL A 18 -4.04 19.99 2.08
CA VAL A 18 -2.74 19.58 1.53
C VAL A 18 -1.59 20.24 2.30
N GLN A 19 -1.69 21.53 2.60
CA GLN A 19 -0.65 22.22 3.38
C GLN A 19 -0.50 21.61 4.77
N SER A 20 -1.60 21.32 5.48
CA SER A 20 -1.54 20.64 6.78
C SER A 20 -0.88 19.25 6.68
N VAL A 21 -1.16 18.49 5.62
CA VAL A 21 -0.49 17.20 5.38
C VAL A 21 1.01 17.39 5.21
N LEU A 22 1.44 18.34 4.39
CA LEU A 22 2.87 18.62 4.15
C LEU A 22 3.58 19.10 5.41
N THR A 23 2.98 20.00 6.18
CA THR A 23 3.52 20.45 7.47
C THR A 23 3.81 19.26 8.39
N ASN A 24 2.87 18.32 8.50
CA ASN A 24 3.08 17.12 9.32
C ASN A 24 4.18 16.21 8.75
N LEU A 25 4.28 16.06 7.43
CA LEU A 25 5.32 15.24 6.80
C LEU A 25 6.73 15.84 7.01
N TYR A 26 6.86 17.16 6.97
CA TYR A 26 8.13 17.85 7.21
C TYR A 26 8.61 17.76 8.67
N GLN A 27 7.70 17.54 9.62
CA GLN A 27 8.03 17.38 11.04
C GLN A 27 8.49 15.98 11.42
N LEU A 28 8.27 14.97 10.56
CA LEU A 28 8.75 13.61 10.81
C LEU A 28 10.25 13.52 10.54
N ASP A 29 10.95 12.70 11.32
CA ASP A 29 12.41 12.58 11.23
C ASP A 29 12.86 11.64 10.10
N ASP A 30 12.03 10.66 9.74
CA ASP A 30 12.40 9.59 8.81
C ASP A 30 11.37 9.32 7.70
N ASP A 31 11.85 8.78 6.58
CA ASP A 31 11.02 8.52 5.40
C ASP A 31 10.02 7.38 5.59
N LEU A 32 10.30 6.40 6.46
CA LEU A 32 9.35 5.32 6.72
C LEU A 32 8.15 5.83 7.53
N GLY A 33 8.37 6.74 8.48
CA GLY A 33 7.32 7.50 9.16
C GLY A 33 6.47 8.31 8.17
N ARG A 34 7.11 9.00 7.22
CA ARG A 34 6.41 9.74 6.16
C ARG A 34 5.60 8.82 5.25
N TYR A 35 6.16 7.67 4.84
CA TYR A 35 5.45 6.64 4.07
C TYR A 35 4.21 6.14 4.82
N ASN A 36 4.35 5.78 6.09
CA ASN A 36 3.25 5.29 6.92
C ASN A 36 2.13 6.34 7.06
N THR A 37 2.51 7.62 7.19
CA THR A 37 1.57 8.74 7.24
C THR A 37 0.82 8.91 5.92
N MET A 38 1.51 8.80 4.78
CA MET A 38 0.91 8.86 3.45
C MET A 38 -0.03 7.69 3.16
N MET A 39 0.35 6.46 3.53
CA MET A 39 -0.54 5.29 3.39
C MET A 39 -1.77 5.41 4.29
N SER A 40 -1.60 5.89 5.52
CA SER A 40 -2.71 6.17 6.43
C SER A 40 -3.63 7.30 5.93
N LEU A 41 -3.10 8.25 5.16
CA LEU A 41 -3.91 9.26 4.48
C LEU A 41 -4.71 8.63 3.34
N GLN A 42 -4.08 7.77 2.54
CA GLN A 42 -4.77 7.03 1.47
C GLN A 42 -5.94 6.20 2.02
N ASP A 43 -5.80 5.61 3.22
CA ASP A 43 -6.85 4.81 3.89
C ASP A 43 -8.06 5.61 4.34
N ARG A 44 -7.85 6.87 4.73
CA ARG A 44 -8.89 7.72 5.33
C ARG A 44 -9.52 8.67 4.32
N ASN A 45 -8.74 9.18 3.39
CA ASN A 45 -9.17 10.17 2.40
C ASN A 45 -8.35 10.03 1.11
N GLU A 46 -8.75 9.07 0.26
CA GLU A 46 -8.08 8.77 -1.01
C GLU A 46 -8.00 9.99 -1.95
N LYS A 47 -9.03 10.84 -1.97
CA LYS A 47 -9.01 12.07 -2.78
C LYS A 47 -7.95 13.06 -2.31
N LEU A 48 -7.84 13.28 -1.00
CA LEU A 48 -6.81 14.15 -0.44
C LEU A 48 -5.41 13.56 -0.64
N PHE A 49 -5.23 12.25 -0.49
CA PHE A 49 -3.98 11.57 -0.81
C PHE A 49 -3.52 11.87 -2.25
N TYR A 50 -4.37 11.59 -3.25
CA TYR A 50 -3.99 11.83 -4.65
C TYR A 50 -3.80 13.32 -4.95
N LYS A 51 -4.56 14.21 -4.31
CA LYS A 51 -4.35 15.66 -4.42
C LYS A 51 -2.98 16.07 -3.85
N THR A 52 -2.59 15.57 -2.69
CA THR A 52 -1.27 15.85 -2.09
C THR A 52 -0.15 15.36 -3.00
N VAL A 53 -0.24 14.12 -3.50
CA VAL A 53 0.78 13.54 -4.40
C VAL A 53 0.89 14.34 -5.69
N THR A 54 -0.23 14.62 -6.36
CA THR A 54 -0.21 15.34 -7.65
C THR A 54 0.19 16.80 -7.52
N SER A 55 -0.09 17.45 -6.39
CA SER A 55 0.34 18.84 -6.15
C SER A 55 1.80 18.97 -5.72
N HIS A 56 2.42 17.93 -5.15
CA HIS A 56 3.80 17.96 -4.65
C HIS A 56 4.56 16.69 -5.04
N LEU A 57 4.58 16.41 -6.34
CA LEU A 57 5.04 15.13 -6.86
C LEU A 57 6.52 14.88 -6.55
N GLU A 58 7.40 15.85 -6.80
CA GLU A 58 8.85 15.70 -6.57
C GLU A 58 9.20 15.33 -5.13
N TYR A 59 8.48 15.91 -4.17
CA TYR A 59 8.67 15.61 -2.75
C TYR A 59 8.03 14.28 -2.34
N THR A 60 6.81 14.00 -2.80
CA THR A 60 6.03 12.84 -2.33
C THR A 60 6.41 11.53 -3.00
N LEU A 61 6.87 11.57 -4.26
CA LEU A 61 7.22 10.40 -5.05
C LEU A 61 8.30 9.52 -4.39
N PRO A 62 9.45 10.05 -3.91
CA PRO A 62 10.46 9.22 -3.23
C PRO A 62 9.98 8.67 -1.89
N LEU A 63 8.93 9.25 -1.28
CA LEU A 63 8.34 8.77 -0.03
C LEU A 63 7.41 7.57 -0.29
N ILE A 64 6.57 7.63 -1.34
CA ILE A 64 5.55 6.60 -1.63
C ILE A 64 6.01 5.53 -2.62
N TYR A 65 7.18 5.73 -3.25
CA TYR A 65 7.80 4.79 -4.18
C TYR A 65 9.28 4.60 -3.84
N THR A 66 10.13 4.32 -4.83
CA THR A 66 11.57 4.10 -4.61
C THR A 66 12.27 5.37 -4.14
N PRO A 67 13.16 5.30 -3.13
CA PRO A 67 13.66 4.08 -2.48
C PRO A 67 12.83 3.59 -1.28
N THR A 68 11.96 4.43 -0.71
CA THR A 68 11.29 4.19 0.58
C THR A 68 10.37 2.97 0.58
N VAL A 69 9.68 2.70 -0.54
CA VAL A 69 8.83 1.50 -0.67
C VAL A 69 9.60 0.20 -0.47
N GLY A 70 10.90 0.16 -0.79
CA GLY A 70 11.76 -0.99 -0.51
C GLY A 70 11.95 -1.21 0.99
N LYS A 71 12.21 -0.13 1.76
CA LYS A 71 12.27 -0.17 3.23
C LYS A 71 10.91 -0.58 3.83
N ALA A 72 9.82 -0.11 3.24
CA ALA A 72 8.48 -0.49 3.65
C ALA A 72 8.22 -1.99 3.40
N CYS A 73 8.67 -2.55 2.28
CA CYS A 73 8.58 -3.99 2.01
C CYS A 73 9.39 -4.80 3.03
N LEU A 74 10.62 -4.41 3.36
CA LEU A 74 11.42 -5.11 4.39
C LEU A 74 10.75 -5.16 5.78
N ASN A 75 9.88 -4.19 6.08
CA ASN A 75 9.21 -4.05 7.36
C ASN A 75 7.70 -4.30 7.27
N TYR A 76 7.21 -4.86 6.15
CA TYR A 76 5.79 -4.81 5.78
C TYR A 76 4.89 -5.42 6.86
N GLY A 77 5.28 -6.57 7.42
CA GLY A 77 4.57 -7.23 8.51
C GLY A 77 4.37 -6.38 9.77
N MET A 78 5.30 -5.46 10.09
CA MET A 78 5.19 -4.59 11.27
C MET A 78 4.41 -3.31 10.98
N ILE A 79 4.48 -2.80 9.75
CA ILE A 79 3.86 -1.52 9.39
C ILE A 79 2.45 -1.70 8.81
N LEU A 80 2.03 -2.94 8.52
CA LEU A 80 0.69 -3.23 8.01
C LEU A 80 -0.36 -2.83 9.05
N ARG A 81 -1.16 -1.81 8.72
CA ARG A 81 -2.29 -1.35 9.56
C ARG A 81 -3.64 -1.73 8.99
N ARG A 82 -3.81 -1.50 7.68
CA ARG A 82 -5.03 -1.82 6.95
C ARG A 82 -4.64 -2.61 5.70
N PRO A 83 -5.22 -3.80 5.47
CA PRO A 83 -4.90 -4.59 4.30
C PRO A 83 -5.37 -3.87 3.03
N ARG A 84 -4.55 -3.94 1.98
CA ARG A 84 -4.84 -3.42 0.63
C ARG A 84 -4.44 -4.45 -0.40
N GLY A 85 -5.33 -4.68 -1.35
CA GLY A 85 -5.13 -5.67 -2.41
C GLY A 85 -5.63 -7.06 -2.02
N VAL A 86 -5.33 -8.02 -2.90
CA VAL A 86 -5.74 -9.42 -2.77
C VAL A 86 -4.50 -10.29 -2.65
N TYR A 87 -4.51 -11.19 -1.68
CA TYR A 87 -3.51 -12.25 -1.52
C TYR A 87 -4.10 -13.55 -2.05
N ILE A 88 -3.33 -14.26 -2.86
CA ILE A 88 -3.66 -15.61 -3.35
C ILE A 88 -2.48 -16.50 -2.99
N THR A 89 -2.75 -17.60 -2.32
CA THR A 89 -1.74 -18.58 -1.92
C THR A 89 -1.80 -19.84 -2.79
N HIS A 90 -0.80 -20.71 -2.70
CA HIS A 90 -0.87 -22.03 -3.34
C HIS A 90 -2.00 -22.91 -2.77
N HIS A 91 -2.47 -22.66 -1.54
CA HIS A 91 -3.61 -23.36 -0.93
C HIS A 91 -4.96 -22.99 -1.55
N ASP A 92 -5.02 -21.87 -2.27
CA ASP A 92 -6.25 -21.37 -2.91
C ASP A 92 -6.52 -21.99 -4.29
N LYS A 93 -5.74 -23.01 -4.68
CA LYS A 93 -5.91 -23.72 -5.94
C LYS A 93 -7.35 -24.26 -6.06
N GLY A 94 -8.03 -23.88 -7.15
CA GLY A 94 -9.44 -24.20 -7.38
C GLY A 94 -10.44 -23.17 -6.82
N HIS A 95 -9.99 -22.26 -5.95
CA HIS A 95 -10.82 -21.26 -5.27
C HIS A 95 -10.45 -19.80 -5.61
N VAL A 96 -9.48 -19.58 -6.51
CA VAL A 96 -9.07 -18.24 -6.97
C VAL A 96 -10.25 -17.36 -7.41
N ARG A 97 -11.19 -17.93 -8.17
CA ARG A 97 -12.35 -17.18 -8.65
C ARG A 97 -13.24 -16.68 -7.52
N SER A 98 -13.44 -17.47 -6.45
CA SER A 98 -14.20 -17.02 -5.28
C SER A 98 -13.48 -15.91 -4.52
N ILE A 99 -12.15 -15.99 -4.40
CA ILE A 99 -11.36 -14.96 -3.74
C ILE A 99 -11.45 -13.63 -4.49
N LEU A 100 -11.31 -13.66 -5.82
CA LEU A 100 -11.42 -12.46 -6.65
C LEU A 100 -12.81 -11.81 -6.57
N ARG A 101 -13.87 -12.59 -6.30
CA ARG A 101 -15.23 -12.05 -6.08
C ARG A 101 -15.40 -11.31 -4.76
N ASN A 102 -14.47 -11.48 -3.80
CA ASN A 102 -14.47 -10.72 -2.56
C ASN A 102 -13.99 -9.27 -2.75
N TRP A 103 -13.34 -8.96 -3.88
CA TRP A 103 -12.93 -7.58 -4.18
C TRP A 103 -14.17 -6.69 -4.39
N PRO A 104 -14.30 -5.56 -3.69
CA PRO A 104 -15.53 -4.76 -3.69
C PRO A 104 -15.81 -4.06 -5.02
N GLU A 105 -14.77 -3.76 -5.81
CA GLU A 105 -14.93 -3.08 -7.10
C GLU A 105 -15.22 -4.08 -8.22
N LYS A 106 -16.38 -3.93 -8.87
CA LYS A 106 -16.84 -4.86 -9.92
C LYS A 106 -16.11 -4.69 -11.27
N TYR A 107 -15.48 -3.54 -11.49
CA TYR A 107 -14.92 -3.16 -12.79
C TYR A 107 -13.43 -2.82 -12.65
N VAL A 108 -12.59 -3.85 -12.57
CA VAL A 108 -11.13 -3.67 -12.56
C VAL A 108 -10.61 -3.51 -13.98
N LYS A 109 -9.72 -2.55 -14.23
CA LYS A 109 -9.07 -2.30 -15.53
C LYS A 109 -7.55 -2.45 -15.49
N ALA A 110 -6.94 -2.27 -14.32
CA ALA A 110 -5.50 -2.41 -14.13
C ALA A 110 -5.23 -3.33 -12.93
N VAL A 111 -4.45 -4.37 -13.17
CA VAL A 111 -3.95 -5.28 -12.14
C VAL A 111 -2.44 -5.16 -12.13
N VAL A 112 -1.86 -5.00 -10.94
CA VAL A 112 -0.42 -5.16 -10.74
C VAL A 112 -0.24 -6.26 -9.71
N LEU A 113 0.53 -7.27 -10.07
CA LEU A 113 0.78 -8.43 -9.22
C LEU A 113 2.27 -8.70 -9.07
N THR A 114 2.63 -9.37 -7.97
CA THR A 114 3.98 -9.85 -7.68
C THR A 114 3.89 -11.13 -6.86
N ASP A 115 4.86 -12.04 -7.00
CA ASP A 115 5.09 -13.12 -6.04
C ASP A 115 6.01 -12.68 -4.89
N GLY A 116 6.84 -11.68 -5.14
CA GLY A 116 7.76 -11.11 -4.15
C GLY A 116 9.17 -11.70 -4.20
N GLU A 117 9.48 -12.56 -5.17
CA GLU A 117 10.78 -13.24 -5.26
C GLU A 117 11.94 -12.26 -5.52
N ARG A 118 11.68 -11.15 -6.21
CA ARG A 118 12.69 -10.13 -6.52
C ARG A 118 12.15 -8.72 -6.36
N ILE A 119 12.11 -8.25 -5.11
CA ILE A 119 11.73 -6.87 -4.81
C ILE A 119 12.93 -5.95 -4.99
N LEU A 120 12.94 -5.20 -6.10
CA LEU A 120 14.00 -4.24 -6.42
C LEU A 120 15.39 -4.93 -6.41
N GLY A 121 16.33 -4.41 -5.61
CA GLY A 121 17.61 -5.04 -5.32
C GLY A 121 17.68 -5.73 -3.95
N LEU A 122 16.53 -5.97 -3.30
CA LEU A 122 16.43 -6.49 -1.93
C LEU A 122 16.23 -8.00 -1.87
N GLY A 123 16.07 -8.66 -3.02
CA GLY A 123 15.86 -10.11 -3.11
C GLY A 123 14.42 -10.52 -2.81
N ASP A 124 14.30 -11.73 -2.28
CA ASP A 124 13.02 -12.38 -1.98
C ASP A 124 12.43 -11.82 -0.69
N LEU A 125 11.24 -11.22 -0.79
CA LEU A 125 10.46 -10.73 0.33
C LEU A 125 9.07 -11.39 0.40
N GLY A 126 8.79 -12.41 -0.42
CA GLY A 126 7.49 -13.10 -0.49
C GLY A 126 6.28 -12.16 -0.42
N ALA A 127 5.33 -12.47 0.47
CA ALA A 127 4.11 -11.68 0.67
C ALA A 127 4.33 -10.21 1.08
N HIS A 128 5.48 -9.84 1.67
CA HIS A 128 5.81 -8.44 1.96
C HIS A 128 6.02 -7.60 0.70
N GLY A 129 6.21 -8.26 -0.45
CA GLY A 129 6.27 -7.63 -1.76
C GLY A 129 5.01 -6.85 -2.14
N MET A 130 3.88 -7.01 -1.45
CA MET A 130 2.62 -6.28 -1.70
C MET A 130 2.78 -4.74 -1.72
N GLY A 131 3.80 -4.18 -1.05
CA GLY A 131 4.11 -2.76 -1.15
C GLY A 131 4.37 -2.28 -2.59
N ILE A 132 4.95 -3.13 -3.44
CA ILE A 132 5.25 -2.81 -4.84
C ILE A 132 3.99 -2.64 -5.72
N PRO A 133 3.05 -3.61 -5.80
CA PRO A 133 1.83 -3.42 -6.59
C PRO A 133 0.97 -2.27 -6.09
N ILE A 134 0.89 -2.04 -4.78
CA ILE A 134 0.22 -0.85 -4.21
C ILE A 134 0.87 0.43 -4.72
N GLY A 135 2.19 0.56 -4.57
CA GLY A 135 2.94 1.73 -5.01
C GLY A 135 2.82 1.97 -6.52
N LYS A 136 2.93 0.92 -7.34
CA LYS A 136 2.75 1.03 -8.80
C LYS A 136 1.36 1.54 -9.18
N LEU A 137 0.30 1.04 -8.53
CA LEU A 137 -1.07 1.50 -8.84
C LEU A 137 -1.35 2.93 -8.35
N VAL A 138 -0.66 3.37 -7.30
CA VAL A 138 -0.61 4.80 -6.93
C VAL A 138 -0.04 5.62 -8.08
N LEU A 139 1.06 5.19 -8.72
CA LEU A 139 1.63 5.88 -9.88
C LEU A 139 0.71 5.85 -11.11
N TYR A 140 0.03 4.73 -11.37
CA TYR A 140 -0.96 4.64 -12.46
C TYR A 140 -2.06 5.69 -12.29
N THR A 141 -2.46 5.94 -11.06
CA THR A 141 -3.48 6.94 -10.76
C THR A 141 -2.92 8.36 -10.83
N ALA A 142 -1.83 8.63 -10.11
CA ALA A 142 -1.28 9.97 -9.96
C ALA A 142 -0.66 10.51 -11.26
N LEU A 143 -0.01 9.64 -12.06
CA LEU A 143 0.69 10.00 -13.29
C LEU A 143 -0.06 9.59 -14.55
N GLY A 144 -0.75 8.46 -14.51
CA GLY A 144 -1.46 7.89 -15.66
C GLY A 144 -2.95 8.21 -15.72
N GLY A 145 -3.52 8.88 -14.71
CA GLY A 145 -4.93 9.25 -14.67
C GLY A 145 -5.90 8.05 -14.55
N VAL A 146 -5.41 6.86 -14.24
CA VAL A 146 -6.25 5.67 -14.03
C VAL A 146 -7.02 5.85 -12.72
N HIS A 147 -8.35 5.87 -12.77
CA HIS A 147 -9.13 6.05 -11.54
C HIS A 147 -8.85 4.89 -10.54
N PRO A 148 -8.60 5.17 -9.24
CA PRO A 148 -8.11 4.18 -8.28
C PRO A 148 -9.07 3.00 -8.09
N ARG A 149 -10.39 3.22 -8.20
CA ARG A 149 -11.41 2.15 -8.21
C ARG A 149 -11.21 1.06 -9.27
N PHE A 150 -10.47 1.36 -10.34
CA PHE A 150 -10.20 0.41 -11.43
C PHE A 150 -8.90 -0.37 -11.21
N CYS A 151 -8.21 -0.14 -10.09
CA CYS A 151 -6.92 -0.69 -9.77
C CYS A 151 -7.05 -1.83 -8.76
N LEU A 152 -6.38 -2.94 -9.00
CA LEU A 152 -6.34 -4.10 -8.11
C LEU A 152 -4.87 -4.51 -7.86
N PRO A 153 -4.31 -4.21 -6.67
CA PRO A 153 -3.02 -4.74 -6.26
C PRO A 153 -3.17 -6.19 -5.83
N MET A 154 -2.24 -7.05 -6.25
CA MET A 154 -2.28 -8.46 -5.89
C MET A 154 -0.91 -9.00 -5.52
N THR A 155 -0.92 -10.01 -4.65
CA THR A 155 0.26 -10.81 -4.32
C THR A 155 -0.07 -12.28 -4.44
N ILE A 156 0.81 -13.03 -5.11
CA ILE A 156 0.74 -14.48 -5.22
C ILE A 156 1.76 -15.08 -4.25
N ASP A 157 1.30 -15.50 -3.08
CA ASP A 157 2.13 -16.09 -2.04
C ASP A 157 2.32 -17.59 -2.30
N VAL A 158 3.43 -17.94 -2.94
CA VAL A 158 3.89 -19.33 -3.11
C VAL A 158 4.97 -19.69 -2.09
N GLY A 159 5.05 -18.92 -1.00
CA GLY A 159 6.11 -18.95 0.00
C GLY A 159 7.34 -18.12 -0.39
N THR A 160 8.37 -18.19 0.43
CA THR A 160 9.61 -17.39 0.30
C THR A 160 10.82 -18.23 0.68
N ASN A 161 11.94 -18.00 0.00
CA ASN A 161 13.25 -18.55 0.33
C ASN A 161 14.01 -17.69 1.36
N ASN A 162 13.42 -16.58 1.81
CA ASN A 162 14.05 -15.69 2.77
C ASN A 162 13.95 -16.24 4.19
N ALA A 163 15.07 -16.79 4.69
CA ALA A 163 15.15 -17.39 6.02
C ALA A 163 14.76 -16.44 7.17
N GLU A 164 15.07 -15.14 7.07
CA GLU A 164 14.71 -14.15 8.11
C GLU A 164 13.20 -13.98 8.23
N LEU A 165 12.47 -14.15 7.12
CA LEU A 165 11.02 -14.04 7.07
C LEU A 165 10.32 -15.32 7.54
N LEU A 166 11.00 -16.47 7.47
CA LEU A 166 10.49 -17.79 7.88
C LEU A 166 10.62 -18.09 9.37
N GLU A 167 11.30 -17.24 10.15
CA GLU A 167 11.45 -17.47 11.60
C GLU A 167 10.09 -17.46 12.33
N VAL A 168 9.74 -18.60 12.93
CA VAL A 168 8.42 -18.92 13.53
C VAL A 168 7.98 -17.94 14.64
N ASN A 169 8.93 -17.26 15.29
CA ASN A 169 8.66 -16.29 16.35
C ASN A 169 8.71 -14.82 15.87
N SER A 170 8.80 -14.59 14.57
CA SER A 170 8.91 -13.24 14.04
C SER A 170 7.56 -12.51 14.15
N PRO A 171 7.48 -11.34 14.81
CA PRO A 171 6.27 -10.51 14.81
C PRO A 171 5.94 -9.93 13.42
N ARG A 172 6.70 -10.29 12.39
CA ARG A 172 6.58 -9.87 10.98
C ARG A 172 5.78 -10.87 10.12
N LEU A 173 5.27 -11.95 10.70
CA LEU A 173 4.67 -13.06 9.97
C LEU A 173 3.36 -12.66 9.26
N LEU A 174 3.36 -12.74 7.92
CA LEU A 174 2.18 -12.53 7.07
C LEU A 174 1.88 -13.74 6.16
N TRP A 175 2.56 -14.87 6.37
CA TRP A 175 2.74 -15.90 5.34
C TRP A 175 1.96 -17.19 5.59
N CYS A 176 1.72 -17.93 4.50
CA CYS A 176 1.68 -19.39 4.58
C CYS A 176 3.10 -19.94 4.73
N SER A 177 3.34 -20.73 5.77
CA SER A 177 4.53 -21.57 5.84
C SER A 177 4.42 -22.63 4.76
N ILE A 178 5.35 -22.70 3.80
CA ILE A 178 5.48 -23.94 3.02
C ILE A 178 5.97 -24.98 4.02
N SER A 179 5.05 -25.80 4.51
CA SER A 179 5.42 -27.02 5.23
C SER A 179 6.11 -27.91 4.20
N HIS A 180 7.42 -28.12 4.34
CA HIS A 180 8.07 -29.28 3.72
C HIS A 180 7.78 -30.50 4.58
#